data_AF-A0A7V1JEN2-F1
#
_entry.id   AF-A0A7V1JEN2-F1
#
_cell.length_a   1.000
_cell.length_b   1.000
_cell.length_c   1.000
_cell.angle_alpha   90.00
_cell.angle_beta   90.00
_cell.angle_gamma   90.00
#
_symmetry.space_group_name_H-M   'P 1'
#
loop_
_entity.id
_entity.type
_entity.pdbx_description
1 polymer ?
#
loop_
_entity_poly.entity_id
_entity_poly.type
_entity_poly.pdbx_seq_one_letter_code
_entity_poly.pdbx_strand_id
1 'polypeptide(L)'
;MLSPFLEVSATSSKKVYVIDEEDRSFLFLLTRQLPEAYLSNCSAKSRTQLLITTRDVFLMDQGSFRRDEMWVAEKNHEGSSELVSFSDYKRCPA
;
A
#
# COMPACT_ATOMS: atom_id res chain seq x y z
N MET A 1 15.92 0.24 12.52
CA MET A 1 14.75 0.27 11.61
C MET A 1 14.36 1.67 11.11
N LEU A 2 14.91 2.78 11.60
CA LEU A 2 14.53 4.14 11.17
C LEU A 2 15.04 4.55 9.77
N SER A 3 16.14 3.95 9.29
CA SER A 3 16.81 4.39 8.05
C SER A 3 15.95 4.28 6.78
N PRO A 4 15.18 3.20 6.53
CA PRO A 4 14.33 3.10 5.33
C PRO A 4 13.20 4.14 5.33
N PHE A 5 12.68 4.50 6.51
CA PHE A 5 11.58 5.46 6.65
C PHE A 5 11.99 6.87 6.21
N LEU A 6 13.18 7.32 6.62
CA LEU A 6 13.74 8.60 6.19
C LEU A 6 14.12 8.62 4.71
N GLU A 7 14.44 7.44 4.15
CA GLU A 7 14.77 7.34 2.73
C GLU A 7 13.50 7.31 1.84
N VAL A 8 12.38 6.81 2.36
CA VAL A 8 11.08 6.89 1.69
C VAL A 8 10.60 8.33 1.56
N SER A 9 10.85 9.18 2.57
CA SER A 9 10.48 10.60 2.54
C SER A 9 11.45 11.47 1.73
N ALA A 10 12.59 10.92 1.31
CA ALA A 10 13.57 11.64 0.50
C ALA A 10 13.07 11.85 -0.94
N THR A 11 12.96 13.11 -1.35
CA THR A 11 12.26 13.57 -2.57
C THR A 11 12.96 13.22 -3.90
N SER A 12 14.17 12.63 -3.89
CA SER A 12 14.96 12.35 -5.10
C SER A 12 15.31 10.88 -5.35
N SER A 13 14.78 9.96 -4.54
CA SER A 13 15.06 8.53 -4.71
C SER A 13 14.36 7.98 -5.97
N LYS A 14 15.03 7.10 -6.72
CA LYS A 14 14.44 6.30 -7.82
C LYS A 14 14.30 4.84 -7.40
N LYS A 15 13.81 4.61 -6.17
CA LYS A 15 13.76 3.29 -5.55
C LYS A 15 12.32 2.83 -5.38
N VAL A 16 12.15 1.52 -5.42
CA VAL A 16 10.93 0.82 -5.00
C VAL A 16 11.16 0.35 -3.58
N TYR A 17 10.28 0.75 -2.68
CA TYR A 17 10.27 0.32 -1.28
C TYR A 17 9.18 -0.72 -1.10
N VAL A 18 9.52 -1.87 -0.54
CA VAL A 18 8.59 -2.95 -0.24
C VAL A 18 8.54 -3.14 1.28
N ILE A 19 7.35 -3.04 1.85
CA ILE A 19 7.10 -3.19 3.28
C ILE A 19 6.10 -4.33 3.46
N ASP A 20 6.48 -5.31 4.28
CA ASP A 20 5.65 -6.47 4.58
C ASP A 20 5.19 -6.44 6.04
N GLU A 21 3.88 -6.62 6.28
CA GLU A 21 3.26 -6.52 7.62
C GLU A 21 3.39 -7.81 8.45
N GLU A 22 4.15 -8.81 7.99
CA GLU A 22 4.56 -9.95 8.84
C GLU A 22 5.33 -9.48 10.10
N ASP A 23 5.91 -8.28 10.06
CA ASP A 23 6.54 -7.65 11.22
C ASP A 23 5.48 -6.91 12.07
N ARG A 24 4.84 -7.66 12.98
CA ARG A 24 3.80 -7.22 13.95
C ARG A 24 4.19 -5.98 14.80
N SER A 25 5.41 -5.50 14.66
CA SER A 25 6.01 -4.35 15.34
C SER A 25 5.61 -3.00 14.74
N PHE A 26 5.04 -2.97 13.52
CA PHE A 26 4.55 -1.72 12.94
C PHE A 26 3.31 -1.25 13.71
N LEU A 27 3.57 -0.40 14.71
CA LEU A 27 2.56 0.34 15.43
C LEU A 27 1.58 0.90 14.41
N PHE A 28 0.32 0.49 14.47
CA PHE A 28 -0.79 0.84 13.56
C PHE A 28 -0.78 2.31 13.07
N LEU A 29 -0.30 3.24 13.90
CA LEU A 29 -0.14 4.66 13.57
C LEU A 29 0.92 4.93 12.48
N LEU A 30 2.04 4.19 12.47
CA LEU A 30 3.06 4.28 11.42
C LEU A 30 2.51 3.82 10.07
N THR A 31 1.63 2.82 10.06
CA THR A 31 1.05 2.27 8.82
C THR A 31 0.09 3.25 8.13
N ARG A 32 -0.52 4.21 8.85
CA ARG A 32 -1.28 5.33 8.25
C ARG A 32 -0.39 6.51 7.87
N GLN A 33 0.48 6.93 8.78
CA GLN A 33 1.32 8.12 8.60
C GLN A 33 2.33 7.94 7.46
N LEU A 34 2.84 6.73 7.24
CA LEU A 34 3.86 6.46 6.23
C LEU A 34 3.32 6.63 4.80
N PRO A 35 2.21 5.98 4.38
CA PRO A 35 1.60 6.25 3.08
C PRO A 35 1.20 7.72 2.92
N GLU A 36 0.61 8.36 3.93
CA GLU A 36 0.24 9.78 3.87
C GLU A 36 1.45 10.71 3.65
N ALA A 37 2.54 10.47 4.40
CA ALA A 37 3.79 11.22 4.24
C ALA A 37 4.48 10.93 2.90
N TYR A 38 4.38 9.70 2.40
CA TYR A 38 4.90 9.32 1.08
C TYR A 38 4.12 10.01 -0.04
N LEU A 39 2.79 9.94 0.00
CA LEU A 39 1.89 10.56 -0.99
C LEU A 39 2.03 12.08 -1.01
N SER A 40 2.17 12.73 0.16
CA SER A 40 2.38 14.19 0.23
C SER A 40 3.72 14.66 -0.36
N ASN A 41 4.73 13.78 -0.41
CA ASN A 41 6.02 14.05 -1.07
C ASN A 41 6.04 13.64 -2.55
N CYS A 42 4.98 13.01 -3.06
CA CYS A 42 4.88 12.62 -4.46
C CYS A 42 4.48 13.81 -5.34
N SER A 43 5.16 13.95 -6.47
CA SER A 43 4.88 14.92 -7.52
C SER A 43 4.89 14.20 -8.87
N ALA A 44 4.43 14.86 -9.94
CA ALA A 44 4.49 14.30 -11.30
C ALA A 44 5.93 13.94 -11.76
N LYS A 45 6.95 14.54 -11.12
CA LYS A 45 8.37 14.27 -11.38
C LYS A 45 8.96 13.20 -10.47
N SER A 46 8.25 12.81 -9.41
CA SER A 46 8.68 11.74 -8.52
C SER A 46 8.77 10.42 -9.27
N ARG A 47 9.79 9.64 -8.93
CA ARG A 47 10.10 8.33 -9.55
C ARG A 47 10.36 7.28 -8.47
N THR A 48 9.65 7.41 -7.35
CA THR A 48 9.62 6.44 -6.25
C THR A 48 8.40 5.55 -6.41
N GLN A 49 8.43 4.36 -5.82
CA GLN A 49 7.26 3.51 -5.67
C GLN A 49 7.26 2.92 -4.26
N LEU A 50 6.09 2.84 -3.64
CA LEU A 50 5.89 2.22 -2.33
C LEU A 50 4.89 1.08 -2.47
N LEU A 51 5.32 -0.14 -2.14
CA LEU A 51 4.48 -1.34 -2.09
C LEU A 51 4.36 -1.79 -0.63
N ILE A 52 3.13 -1.94 -0.15
CA ILE A 52 2.83 -2.32 1.23
C ILE A 52 1.84 -3.48 1.20
N THR A 53 2.10 -4.51 1.99
CA THR A 53 1.10 -5.52 2.35
C THR A 53 0.53 -5.18 3.72
N THR A 54 -0.76 -5.45 3.95
CA THR A 54 -1.38 -5.30 5.26
C THR A 54 -2.57 -6.25 5.40
N ARG A 55 -2.80 -6.73 6.61
CA ARG A 55 -3.99 -7.47 7.04
C ARG A 55 -5.08 -6.53 7.57
N ASP A 56 -4.79 -5.24 7.73
CA ASP A 56 -5.75 -4.26 8.19
C ASP A 56 -6.48 -3.61 7.00
N VAL A 57 -7.69 -4.09 6.77
CA VAL A 57 -8.58 -3.59 5.71
C VAL A 57 -8.98 -2.12 5.90
N PHE A 58 -8.89 -1.56 7.11
CA PHE A 58 -9.23 -0.14 7.34
C PHE A 58 -8.20 0.83 6.75
N LEU A 59 -7.02 0.35 6.38
CA LEU A 59 -6.02 1.12 5.65
C LEU A 59 -6.34 1.19 4.15
N MET A 60 -7.16 0.27 3.64
CA MET A 60 -7.56 0.19 2.23
C MET A 60 -8.77 1.11 1.96
N ASP A 61 -8.65 2.39 2.33
CA ASP A 61 -9.69 3.39 2.12
C ASP A 61 -9.54 4.11 0.77
N GLN A 62 -10.67 4.30 0.08
CA GLN A 62 -10.74 5.02 -1.20
C GLN A 62 -10.53 6.52 -1.06
N GLY A 63 -10.56 7.07 0.16
CA GLY A 63 -10.14 8.45 0.44
C GLY A 63 -8.63 8.67 0.30
N SER A 64 -7.83 7.60 0.47
CA SER A 64 -6.37 7.66 0.45
C SER A 64 -5.74 7.00 -0.78
N PHE A 65 -6.36 5.96 -1.34
CA PHE A 65 -5.81 5.18 -2.45
C PHE A 65 -6.81 5.02 -3.60
N ARG A 66 -6.32 4.97 -4.84
CA ARG A 66 -7.17 4.67 -5.99
C ARG A 66 -7.46 3.18 -6.06
N ARG A 67 -8.60 2.79 -6.64
CA ARG A 67 -9.02 1.37 -6.75
C ARG A 67 -8.07 0.52 -7.60
N ASP A 68 -7.39 1.13 -8.57
CA ASP A 68 -6.37 0.51 -9.41
C ASP A 68 -5.00 0.42 -8.71
N GLU A 69 -4.87 0.93 -7.48
CA GLU A 69 -3.66 0.86 -6.65
C GLU A 69 -3.84 -0.07 -5.43
N MET A 70 -4.98 -0.74 -5.34
CA MET A 70 -5.32 -1.64 -4.25
C MET A 70 -5.61 -3.05 -4.79
N TRP A 71 -5.05 -4.04 -4.13
CA TRP A 71 -5.25 -5.45 -4.46
C TRP A 71 -5.49 -6.28 -3.20
N VAL A 72 -6.40 -7.24 -3.28
CA VAL A 72 -6.65 -8.26 -2.25
C VAL A 72 -5.95 -9.54 -2.67
N ALA A 73 -5.17 -10.13 -1.77
CA ALA A 73 -4.73 -11.50 -1.92
C ALA A 73 -5.77 -12.43 -1.25
N GLU A 74 -6.43 -13.27 -2.04
CA GLU A 74 -7.39 -14.26 -1.55
C GLU A 74 -6.99 -15.68 -1.95
N LYS A 75 -7.57 -16.69 -1.30
CA LYS A 75 -7.40 -18.08 -1.70
C LYS A 75 -8.60 -18.51 -2.53
N ASN A 76 -8.33 -19.03 -3.72
CA ASN A 76 -9.36 -19.61 -4.56
C ASN A 76 -9.84 -20.97 -4.01
N HIS A 77 -10.84 -21.55 -4.67
CA HIS A 77 -11.45 -22.82 -4.29
C HIS A 77 -10.48 -24.02 -4.38
N GLU A 78 -9.42 -23.90 -5.16
CA GLU A 78 -8.34 -24.89 -5.25
C GLU A 78 -7.25 -24.68 -4.19
N GLY A 79 -7.39 -23.67 -3.33
CA GLY A 79 -6.42 -23.31 -2.29
C GLY A 79 -5.22 -22.51 -2.77
N SER A 80 -5.19 -22.11 -4.05
CA SER A 80 -4.15 -21.25 -4.63
C SER A 80 -4.39 -19.78 -4.29
N SER A 81 -3.32 -19.01 -4.12
CA SER A 81 -3.42 -17.56 -3.89
C SER A 81 -3.64 -16.81 -5.20
N GLU A 82 -4.66 -15.97 -5.23
CA GLU A 82 -4.98 -15.06 -6.33
C GLU A 82 -4.93 -13.61 -5.84
N LEU A 83 -4.40 -12.73 -6.68
CA LEU A 83 -4.33 -11.29 -6.40
C LEU A 83 -5.37 -10.58 -7.27
N VAL A 84 -6.39 -10.01 -6.62
CA VAL A 84 -7.54 -9.40 -7.30
C VAL A 84 -7.51 -7.89 -7.09
N SER A 85 -7.64 -7.10 -8.15
CA SER A 85 -7.71 -5.64 -8.03
C SER A 85 -9.06 -5.20 -7.49
N PHE A 86 -9.08 -4.19 -6.63
CA PHE A 86 -10.32 -3.53 -6.23
C PHE A 86 -11.05 -2.87 -7.40
N SER A 87 -10.33 -2.50 -8.46
CA SER A 87 -10.92 -1.97 -9.68
C SER A 87 -11.76 -3.01 -10.43
N ASP A 88 -11.43 -4.30 -10.31
CA ASP A 88 -12.16 -5.41 -10.94
C ASP A 88 -13.46 -5.77 -10.20
N TYR A 89 -13.58 -5.36 -8.93
CA TYR A 89 -14.80 -5.47 -8.15
C TYR A 89 -15.87 -4.51 -8.69
N LYS A 90 -16.68 -5.01 -9.63
CA LYS A 90 -17.85 -4.29 -10.16
C LYS A 90 -18.86 -4.07 -9.05
N ARG A 91 -19.30 -2.81 -8.91
CA ARG A 91 -20.41 -2.41 -8.04
C ARG A 91 -21.59 -3.31 -8.34
N CYS A 92 -22.06 -4.08 -7.36
CA CYS A 92 -23.36 -4.73 -7.45
C CYS A 92 -24.39 -3.61 -7.72
N PRO A 93 -25.21 -3.68 -8.79
CA PRO A 93 -26.28 -2.71 -8.98
C PRO A 93 -27.20 -2.81 -7.77
N ALA A 94 -27.43 -1.68 -7.09
CA ALA A 94 -28.41 -1.55 -6.02
C ALA A 94 -29.84 -1.74 -6.55
#